data_AF-A0A0G0BMM2-F1
#
_entry.id   AF-A0A0G0BMM2-F1
#
_cell.length_a   1.000
_cell.length_b   1.000
_cell.length_c   1.000
_cell.angle_alpha   90.00
_cell.angle_beta   90.00
_cell.angle_gamma   90.00
#
_symmetry.space_group_name_H-M   'P 1'
#
loop_
_entity.id
_entity.type
_entity.pdbx_description
1 polymer ?
#
loop_
_entity_poly.entity_id
_entity_poly.type
_entity_poly.pdbx_seq_one_letter_code
_entity_poly.pdbx_strand_id
1 'polypeptide(L)'
;MLFSKLQATASVNFNKLFDLGTLELIGIALLAVIPVMLWIPIFHYKNNKSKKIIIFIFLLGTLTVLPIIGLQYLWVYYPQFDIYAHINSSVTNVHLGFLLTFIFVGIFEEIAKHSVVHYVDHSKIQVETINDAILFGILAALGFSFTENIFYLNSIIKSGNFINLMAVFSFRSIVTMCAHMVFSGIMGYYYGMAKFADPFYSEAGWRGKKFVIADFLYRLIKFKKIHSYRISTMMKGLFIAMSLHAAFNFFLQFQMLWQAVILIFGGYLYIHHIMRRKAVHVLLGVKNQRPSLMAKKDEEVVIELLGMWMNEGKHKEVKEICDRLLQRDPDNPIIKLFKAKAEDSHELNKAYIAIHNLFTENDIQEQKSIFEKPLTQEIIEKSIKPVISN
;
A
#
# COMPACT_ATOMS: atom_id res chain seq x y z
N MET A 1 0.19 -20.13 5.80
CA MET A 1 -0.68 -21.34 5.64
C MET A 1 0.11 -22.59 5.27
N LEU A 2 1.09 -22.53 4.33
CA LEU A 2 1.96 -23.67 3.95
C LEU A 2 2.61 -24.33 5.18
N PHE A 3 3.09 -23.49 6.08
CA PHE A 3 3.73 -23.85 7.35
C PHE A 3 2.85 -24.69 8.29
N SER A 4 1.61 -24.27 8.56
CA SER A 4 0.74 -24.97 9.51
C SER A 4 0.25 -26.31 8.98
N LYS A 5 0.09 -26.47 7.66
CA LYS A 5 -0.32 -27.74 7.05
C LYS A 5 0.83 -28.73 6.81
N LEU A 6 2.01 -28.25 6.43
CA LEU A 6 3.18 -29.13 6.25
C LEU A 6 3.66 -29.73 7.59
N GLN A 7 3.44 -29.02 8.70
CA GLN A 7 3.90 -29.44 10.03
C GLN A 7 2.82 -30.19 10.84
N ALA A 8 1.52 -29.90 10.65
CA ALA A 8 0.43 -30.74 11.20
C ALA A 8 0.50 -32.18 10.68
N THR A 9 1.15 -32.38 9.54
CA THR A 9 1.63 -33.68 9.08
C THR A 9 3.08 -33.90 9.52
N ALA A 10 3.32 -34.12 10.81
CA ALA A 10 4.62 -34.53 11.38
C ALA A 10 5.13 -35.91 10.88
N SER A 11 4.62 -36.38 9.74
CA SER A 11 5.01 -37.59 9.02
C SER A 11 4.94 -37.43 7.49
N VAL A 12 4.85 -36.22 6.93
CA VAL A 12 5.11 -36.05 5.50
C VAL A 12 6.62 -36.17 5.28
N ASN A 13 7.01 -37.38 4.90
CA ASN A 13 8.28 -37.67 4.24
C ASN A 13 8.43 -36.63 3.11
N PHE A 14 9.29 -35.61 3.28
CA PHE A 14 9.42 -34.52 2.29
C PHE A 14 9.87 -35.04 0.92
N ASN A 15 10.51 -36.21 0.87
CA ASN A 15 10.75 -36.97 -0.36
C ASN A 15 9.45 -37.17 -1.16
N LYS A 16 8.31 -37.37 -0.48
CA LYS A 16 6.98 -37.44 -1.09
C LYS A 16 6.48 -36.11 -1.64
N LEU A 17 7.04 -34.95 -1.32
CA LEU A 17 6.60 -33.68 -1.90
C LEU A 17 6.97 -33.60 -3.40
N PHE A 18 8.12 -34.18 -3.76
CA PHE A 18 8.65 -34.30 -5.12
C PHE A 18 8.43 -35.67 -5.77
N ASP A 19 7.86 -36.63 -5.03
CA ASP A 19 7.48 -37.98 -5.50
C ASP A 19 6.15 -37.92 -6.29
N LEU A 20 6.15 -37.22 -7.43
CA LEU A 20 5.08 -37.25 -8.43
C LEU A 20 5.69 -37.69 -9.76
N GLY A 21 4.85 -38.29 -10.61
CA GLY A 21 5.20 -38.37 -12.02
C GLY A 21 5.39 -36.97 -12.58
N THR A 22 6.40 -36.76 -13.44
CA THR A 22 6.70 -35.46 -14.06
C THR A 22 5.47 -34.81 -14.71
N LEU A 23 4.55 -35.62 -15.23
CA LEU A 23 3.27 -35.19 -15.84
C LEU A 23 2.30 -34.54 -14.85
N GLU A 24 2.18 -35.03 -13.61
CA GLU A 24 1.25 -34.49 -12.61
C GLU A 24 1.72 -33.11 -12.13
N LEU A 25 3.03 -32.95 -11.93
CA LEU A 25 3.62 -31.67 -11.56
C LEU A 25 3.42 -30.62 -12.67
N ILE A 26 3.58 -31.02 -13.93
CA ILE A 26 3.29 -30.16 -15.08
C ILE A 26 1.81 -29.77 -15.11
N GLY A 27 0.90 -30.71 -14.89
CA GLY A 27 -0.54 -30.43 -14.83
C GLY A 27 -0.92 -29.44 -13.73
N ILE A 28 -0.36 -29.58 -12.53
CA ILE A 28 -0.57 -28.67 -11.40
C ILE A 28 0.00 -27.28 -11.72
N ALA A 29 1.20 -27.21 -12.30
CA ALA A 29 1.81 -25.95 -12.68
C ALA A 29 0.96 -25.21 -13.71
N LEU A 30 0.45 -25.91 -14.74
CA LEU A 30 -0.45 -25.34 -15.74
C LEU A 30 -1.73 -24.79 -15.11
N LEU A 31 -2.33 -25.54 -14.18
CA LEU A 31 -3.52 -25.10 -13.45
C LEU A 31 -3.22 -23.84 -12.61
N ALA A 32 -2.08 -23.80 -11.93
CA ALA A 32 -1.65 -22.65 -11.13
C ALA A 32 -1.31 -21.40 -11.97
N VAL A 33 -0.95 -21.55 -13.25
CA VAL A 33 -0.70 -20.42 -14.16
C VAL A 33 -1.99 -19.69 -14.55
N ILE A 34 -3.14 -20.37 -14.59
CA ILE A 34 -4.44 -19.77 -14.99
C ILE A 34 -4.74 -18.47 -14.22
N PRO A 35 -4.77 -18.44 -12.88
CA PRO A 35 -5.07 -17.20 -12.17
C PRO A 35 -3.99 -16.12 -12.36
N VAL A 36 -2.73 -16.48 -12.57
CA VAL A 36 -1.67 -15.51 -12.89
C VAL A 36 -1.98 -14.78 -14.20
N MET A 37 -2.42 -15.52 -15.22
CA MET A 37 -2.81 -14.95 -16.52
C MET A 37 -4.05 -14.05 -16.42
N LEU A 38 -4.94 -14.30 -15.46
CA LEU A 38 -6.12 -13.46 -15.20
C LEU A 38 -5.75 -12.16 -14.45
N TRP A 39 -4.82 -12.24 -13.49
CA TRP A 39 -4.46 -11.09 -12.65
C TRP A 39 -3.50 -10.12 -13.34
N ILE A 40 -2.49 -10.59 -14.09
CA ILE A 40 -1.48 -9.71 -14.71
C ILE A 40 -2.10 -8.60 -15.59
N PRO A 41 -3.07 -8.87 -16.48
CA PRO A 41 -3.67 -7.83 -17.33
C PRO A 41 -4.32 -6.68 -16.57
N ILE A 42 -4.94 -6.97 -15.40
CA ILE A 42 -5.62 -5.98 -14.57
C ILE A 42 -4.64 -4.89 -14.10
N PHE A 43 -3.41 -5.27 -13.76
CA PHE A 43 -2.38 -4.35 -13.30
C PHE A 43 -1.50 -3.80 -14.44
N HIS A 44 -1.38 -4.54 -15.55
CA HIS A 44 -0.63 -4.10 -16.71
C HIS A 44 -1.31 -2.96 -17.49
N TYR A 45 -2.65 -2.90 -17.50
CA TYR A 45 -3.42 -1.93 -18.29
C TYR A 45 -3.04 -0.45 -18.06
N LYS A 46 -2.44 -0.13 -16.91
CA LYS A 46 -2.08 1.25 -16.54
C LYS A 46 -0.57 1.54 -16.54
N ASN A 47 0.29 0.60 -16.94
CA ASN A 47 1.75 0.81 -16.89
C ASN A 47 2.46 0.44 -18.20
N ASN A 48 3.46 1.24 -18.57
CA ASN A 48 4.23 1.12 -19.81
C ASN A 48 5.43 0.15 -19.69
N LYS A 49 5.54 -0.62 -18.61
CA LYS A 49 6.64 -1.57 -18.43
C LYS A 49 6.54 -2.73 -19.42
N SER A 50 7.67 -3.13 -19.99
CA SER A 50 7.70 -4.22 -20.97
C SER A 50 7.28 -5.56 -20.35
N LYS A 51 6.66 -6.43 -21.15
CA LYS A 51 6.26 -7.79 -20.72
C LYS A 51 7.44 -8.59 -20.16
N LYS A 52 8.65 -8.38 -20.69
CA LYS A 52 9.89 -9.03 -20.21
C LYS A 52 10.20 -8.68 -18.75
N ILE A 53 10.04 -7.41 -18.36
CA ILE A 53 10.24 -6.96 -16.98
C ILE A 53 9.18 -7.58 -16.07
N ILE A 54 7.91 -7.60 -16.51
CA ILE A 54 6.81 -8.18 -15.74
C ILE A 54 7.07 -9.66 -15.45
N ILE A 55 7.41 -10.43 -16.48
CA ILE A 55 7.73 -11.86 -16.35
C ILE A 55 8.96 -12.07 -15.46
N PHE A 56 10.00 -11.27 -15.63
CA PHE A 56 11.21 -11.38 -14.82
C PHE A 56 10.93 -11.18 -13.32
N ILE A 57 10.18 -10.15 -12.95
CA ILE A 57 9.85 -9.87 -11.55
C ILE A 57 8.91 -10.93 -10.98
N PHE A 58 7.93 -11.39 -11.76
CA PHE A 58 7.09 -12.52 -11.39
C PHE A 58 7.95 -13.76 -11.09
N LEU A 59 8.90 -14.10 -11.97
CA LEU A 59 9.79 -15.25 -11.76
C LEU A 59 10.67 -15.07 -10.53
N LEU A 60 11.23 -13.89 -10.28
CA LEU A 60 11.94 -13.61 -9.02
C LEU A 60 11.02 -13.82 -7.80
N GLY A 61 9.75 -13.41 -7.90
CA GLY A 61 8.73 -13.69 -6.89
C GLY A 61 8.57 -15.17 -6.60
N THR A 62 8.56 -16.04 -7.62
CA THR A 62 8.45 -17.50 -7.42
C THR A 62 9.60 -18.06 -6.58
N LEU A 63 10.80 -17.50 -6.71
CA LEU A 63 12.01 -17.89 -5.97
C LEU A 63 11.98 -17.45 -4.51
N THR A 64 11.14 -16.49 -4.13
CA THR A 64 11.06 -16.01 -2.73
C THR A 64 10.44 -17.02 -1.76
N VAL A 65 9.88 -18.12 -2.26
CA VAL A 65 9.46 -19.26 -1.42
C VAL A 65 10.66 -20.11 -0.98
N LEU A 66 11.79 -20.08 -1.71
CA LEU A 66 12.95 -20.94 -1.41
C LEU A 66 13.56 -20.69 -0.02
N PRO A 67 13.78 -19.44 0.45
CA PRO A 67 14.26 -19.20 1.80
C PRO A 67 13.35 -19.77 2.89
N ILE A 68 12.04 -19.82 2.62
CA ILE A 68 11.03 -20.31 3.56
C ILE A 68 11.07 -21.83 3.64
N ILE A 69 11.19 -22.50 2.48
CA ILE A 69 11.43 -23.94 2.42
C ILE A 69 12.77 -24.28 3.10
N GLY A 70 13.82 -23.49 2.85
CA GLY A 70 15.12 -23.66 3.51
C GLY A 70 15.02 -23.56 5.03
N LEU A 71 14.23 -22.62 5.56
CA LEU A 71 13.97 -22.49 6.99
C LEU A 71 13.24 -23.73 7.55
N GLN A 72 12.28 -24.29 6.82
CA GLN A 72 11.62 -25.54 7.22
C GLN A 72 12.61 -26.73 7.24
N TYR A 73 13.46 -26.86 6.23
CA TYR A 73 14.50 -27.89 6.21
C TYR A 73 15.44 -27.76 7.40
N LEU A 74 15.85 -26.52 7.73
CA LEU A 74 16.69 -26.27 8.90
C LEU A 74 16.05 -26.81 10.17
N TRP A 75 14.73 -26.66 10.35
CA TRP A 75 14.02 -27.16 11.53
C TRP A 75 13.89 -28.67 11.58
N VAL A 76 13.74 -29.34 10.43
CA VAL A 76 13.74 -30.81 10.37
C VAL A 76 15.08 -31.38 10.80
N TYR A 77 16.20 -30.79 10.34
CA TYR A 77 17.55 -31.25 10.69
C TYR A 77 18.02 -30.78 12.07
N TYR A 78 17.53 -29.63 12.53
CA TYR A 78 17.88 -29.02 13.81
C TYR A 78 16.61 -28.59 14.57
N PRO A 79 15.84 -29.55 15.15
CA PRO A 79 14.57 -29.28 15.81
C PRO A 79 14.67 -28.27 16.98
N GLN A 80 15.85 -28.10 17.58
CA GLN A 80 16.09 -27.09 18.61
C GLN A 80 15.87 -25.65 18.14
N PHE A 81 15.92 -25.40 16.83
CA PHE A 81 15.66 -24.09 16.23
C PHE A 81 14.23 -23.96 15.68
N ASP A 82 13.38 -24.97 15.87
CA ASP A 82 11.98 -24.95 15.46
C ASP A 82 11.17 -24.00 16.35
N ILE A 83 11.07 -22.75 15.91
CA ILE A 83 10.35 -21.69 16.62
C ILE A 83 8.86 -22.03 16.74
N TYR A 84 8.29 -22.75 15.76
CA TYR A 84 6.90 -23.18 15.83
C TYR A 84 6.69 -24.21 16.96
N ALA A 85 7.53 -25.24 17.02
CA ALA A 85 7.49 -26.22 18.09
C ALA A 85 7.66 -25.56 19.45
N HIS A 86 8.58 -24.59 19.57
CA HIS A 86 8.81 -23.85 20.80
C HIS A 86 7.61 -22.99 21.22
N ILE A 87 6.96 -22.30 20.28
CA ILE A 87 5.74 -21.52 20.56
C ILE A 87 4.63 -22.45 21.03
N ASN A 88 4.41 -23.57 20.33
CA ASN A 88 3.35 -24.53 20.67
C ASN A 88 3.58 -25.21 22.03
N SER A 89 4.83 -25.50 22.40
CA SER A 89 5.14 -26.10 23.71
C SER A 89 5.03 -25.11 24.86
N SER A 90 5.28 -23.82 24.60
CA SER A 90 5.38 -22.77 25.63
C SER A 90 4.08 -22.00 25.85
N VAL A 91 3.19 -21.97 24.85
CA VAL A 91 1.94 -21.18 24.89
C VAL A 91 0.74 -22.12 24.97
N THR A 92 0.09 -22.14 26.14
CA THR A 92 -1.09 -23.00 26.39
C THR A 92 -2.35 -22.51 25.66
N ASN A 93 -2.47 -21.20 25.41
CA ASN A 93 -3.58 -20.64 24.66
C ASN A 93 -3.37 -20.85 23.15
N VAL A 94 -4.16 -21.75 22.57
CA VAL A 94 -4.08 -22.14 21.16
C VAL A 94 -4.20 -20.94 20.21
N HIS A 95 -5.11 -20.00 20.48
CA HIS A 95 -5.27 -18.80 19.65
C HIS A 95 -4.01 -17.92 19.68
N LEU A 96 -3.43 -17.73 20.87
CA LEU A 96 -2.20 -16.95 21.02
C LEU A 96 -1.01 -17.64 20.33
N GLY A 97 -0.89 -18.96 20.45
CA GLY A 97 0.17 -19.74 19.79
C GLY A 97 0.11 -19.63 18.25
N PHE A 98 -1.08 -19.76 17.68
CA PHE A 98 -1.27 -19.55 16.24
C PHE A 98 -0.99 -18.11 15.82
N LEU A 99 -1.44 -17.12 16.59
CA LEU A 99 -1.17 -15.71 16.29
C LEU A 99 0.33 -15.42 16.26
N LEU A 100 1.09 -15.86 17.26
CA LEU A 100 2.54 -15.68 17.31
C LEU A 100 3.25 -16.36 16.15
N THR A 101 2.81 -17.57 15.78
CA THR A 101 3.32 -18.29 14.62
C THR A 101 3.06 -17.53 13.32
N PHE A 102 1.84 -17.03 13.10
CA PHE A 102 1.49 -16.31 11.89
C PHE A 102 2.14 -14.94 11.80
N ILE A 103 2.39 -14.28 12.94
CA ILE A 103 3.25 -13.11 13.00
C ILE A 103 4.61 -13.51 12.46
N PHE A 104 5.29 -14.48 13.10
CA PHE A 104 6.65 -14.90 12.73
C PHE A 104 6.76 -15.26 11.24
N VAL A 105 5.94 -16.19 10.75
CA VAL A 105 5.96 -16.64 9.35
C VAL A 105 5.61 -15.48 8.40
N GLY A 106 4.62 -14.66 8.74
CA GLY A 106 4.24 -13.48 7.96
C GLY A 106 5.38 -12.46 7.82
N ILE A 107 6.22 -12.30 8.84
CA ILE A 107 7.45 -11.47 8.77
C ILE A 107 8.35 -11.98 7.65
N PHE A 108 8.72 -13.25 7.71
CA PHE A 108 9.66 -13.85 6.77
C PHE A 108 9.10 -13.83 5.35
N GLU A 109 7.81 -14.12 5.17
CA GLU A 109 7.14 -14.08 3.87
C GLU A 109 7.15 -12.68 3.25
N GLU A 110 6.80 -11.64 4.01
CA GLU A 110 6.82 -10.27 3.48
C GLU A 110 8.23 -9.76 3.22
N ILE A 111 9.21 -10.07 4.09
CA ILE A 111 10.61 -9.71 3.85
C ILE A 111 11.15 -10.40 2.59
N ALA A 112 10.89 -11.70 2.44
CA ALA A 112 11.33 -12.47 1.28
C ALA A 112 10.75 -11.89 -0.02
N LYS A 113 9.44 -11.64 -0.08
CA LYS A 113 8.81 -11.01 -1.24
C LYS A 113 9.35 -9.60 -1.51
N HIS A 114 9.55 -8.81 -0.46
CA HIS A 114 10.04 -7.45 -0.60
C HIS A 114 11.48 -7.39 -1.11
N SER A 115 12.31 -8.40 -0.83
CA SER A 115 13.68 -8.50 -1.34
C SER A 115 13.75 -8.40 -2.88
N VAL A 116 12.70 -8.84 -3.59
CA VAL A 116 12.59 -8.70 -5.05
C VAL A 116 12.52 -7.24 -5.47
N VAL A 117 11.68 -6.44 -4.80
CA VAL A 117 11.55 -5.01 -5.11
C VAL A 117 12.87 -4.29 -4.86
N HIS A 118 13.52 -4.60 -3.73
CA HIS A 118 14.83 -4.05 -3.39
C HIS A 118 15.90 -4.43 -4.42
N TYR A 119 15.95 -5.69 -4.84
CA TYR A 119 16.88 -6.18 -5.86
C TYR A 119 16.65 -5.49 -7.22
N VAL A 120 15.39 -5.41 -7.66
CA VAL A 120 15.02 -4.77 -8.92
C VAL A 120 15.41 -3.29 -8.91
N ASP A 121 15.27 -2.63 -7.76
CA ASP A 121 15.63 -1.23 -7.60
C ASP A 121 17.13 -0.96 -7.76
N HIS A 122 17.98 -1.91 -7.37
CA HIS A 122 19.44 -1.85 -7.51
C HIS A 122 19.93 -2.44 -8.86
N SER A 123 19.01 -2.91 -9.70
CA SER A 123 19.30 -3.41 -11.04
C SER A 123 19.21 -2.31 -12.11
N LYS A 124 19.37 -2.68 -13.39
CA LYS A 124 19.14 -1.76 -14.52
C LYS A 124 17.67 -1.36 -14.71
N ILE A 125 16.72 -2.09 -14.11
CA ILE A 125 15.29 -1.82 -14.25
C ILE A 125 14.88 -0.59 -13.44
N GLN A 126 15.32 -0.54 -12.17
CA GLN A 126 15.07 0.53 -11.20
C GLN A 126 13.59 0.81 -10.91
N VAL A 127 13.29 1.22 -9.68
CA VAL A 127 11.97 1.76 -9.33
C VAL A 127 11.95 3.24 -9.72
N GLU A 128 11.27 3.60 -10.81
CA GLU A 128 11.26 4.99 -11.28
C GLU A 128 10.13 5.81 -10.65
N THR A 129 9.07 5.14 -10.20
CA THR A 129 7.89 5.78 -9.62
C THR A 129 7.33 4.98 -8.44
N ILE A 130 6.50 5.60 -7.61
CA ILE A 130 5.77 4.88 -6.54
C ILE A 130 4.88 3.78 -7.13
N ASN A 131 4.26 4.02 -8.31
CA ASN A 131 3.47 3.01 -9.00
C ASN A 131 4.31 1.81 -9.45
N ASP A 132 5.57 2.02 -9.84
CA ASP A 132 6.48 0.92 -10.16
C ASP A 132 6.77 0.08 -8.91
N ALA A 133 7.01 0.73 -7.76
CA ALA A 133 7.25 0.03 -6.49
C ALA A 133 6.05 -0.86 -6.10
N ILE A 134 4.83 -0.34 -6.25
CA ILE A 134 3.58 -1.08 -6.00
C ILE A 134 3.45 -2.23 -7.00
N LEU A 135 3.62 -1.97 -8.30
CA LEU A 135 3.51 -2.99 -9.34
C LEU A 135 4.52 -4.12 -9.12
N PHE A 136 5.78 -3.79 -8.81
CA PHE A 136 6.81 -4.79 -8.58
C PHE A 136 6.53 -5.61 -7.32
N GLY A 137 6.01 -4.98 -6.26
CA GLY A 137 5.53 -5.69 -5.08
C GLY A 137 4.38 -6.67 -5.37
N ILE A 138 3.40 -6.24 -6.17
CA ILE A 138 2.28 -7.08 -6.63
C ILE A 138 2.77 -8.26 -7.47
N LEU A 139 3.70 -8.03 -8.40
CA LEU A 139 4.26 -9.09 -9.25
C LEU A 139 5.08 -10.10 -8.44
N ALA A 140 5.87 -9.64 -7.47
CA ALA A 140 6.59 -10.52 -6.55
C ALA A 140 5.62 -11.39 -5.73
N ALA A 141 4.53 -10.80 -5.22
CA ALA A 141 3.47 -11.53 -4.52
C ALA A 141 2.71 -12.52 -5.41
N LEU A 142 2.45 -12.18 -6.67
CA LEU A 142 1.87 -13.11 -7.64
C LEU A 142 2.79 -14.32 -7.87
N GLY A 143 4.10 -14.09 -8.00
CA GLY A 143 5.09 -15.18 -8.10
C GLY A 143 5.13 -16.06 -6.85
N PHE A 144 5.17 -15.45 -5.67
CA PHE A 144 5.14 -16.17 -4.39
C PHE A 144 3.88 -17.04 -4.25
N SER A 145 2.71 -16.45 -4.48
CA SER A 145 1.42 -17.13 -4.35
C SER A 145 1.20 -18.20 -5.43
N PHE A 146 1.77 -18.03 -6.62
CA PHE A 146 1.82 -19.07 -7.65
C PHE A 146 2.54 -20.31 -7.13
N THR A 147 3.75 -20.16 -6.58
CA THR A 147 4.52 -21.26 -6.02
C THR A 147 3.81 -21.91 -4.83
N GLU A 148 3.22 -21.13 -3.91
CA GLU A 148 2.40 -21.70 -2.83
C GLU A 148 1.21 -22.49 -3.37
N ASN A 149 0.51 -21.98 -4.39
CA ASN A 149 -0.63 -22.68 -4.98
C ASN A 149 -0.22 -24.04 -5.56
N ILE A 150 0.94 -24.15 -6.20
CA ILE A 150 1.46 -25.45 -6.67
C ILE A 150 1.58 -26.44 -5.50
N PHE A 151 2.22 -26.03 -4.40
CA PHE A 151 2.39 -26.90 -3.23
C PHE A 151 1.04 -27.28 -2.59
N TYR A 152 0.09 -26.34 -2.53
CA TYR A 152 -1.25 -26.59 -2.01
C TYR A 152 -2.06 -27.59 -2.84
N LEU A 153 -2.07 -27.41 -4.16
CA LEU A 153 -2.78 -28.30 -5.08
C LEU A 153 -2.15 -29.70 -5.08
N ASN A 154 -0.82 -29.77 -5.06
CA ASN A 154 -0.07 -31.02 -4.91
C ASN A 154 -0.48 -31.78 -3.62
N SER A 155 -0.54 -31.09 -2.49
CA SER A 155 -0.97 -31.68 -1.21
C SER A 155 -2.38 -32.26 -1.27
N ILE A 156 -3.32 -31.57 -1.94
CA ILE A 156 -4.71 -32.04 -2.05
C ILE A 156 -4.83 -33.26 -2.95
N ILE A 157 -4.15 -33.24 -4.11
CA ILE A 157 -4.15 -34.37 -5.04
C ILE A 157 -3.60 -35.63 -4.34
N LYS A 158 -2.50 -35.48 -3.58
CA LYS A 158 -1.93 -36.59 -2.79
C LYS A 158 -2.83 -37.11 -1.70
N SER A 159 -3.68 -36.27 -1.13
CA SER A 159 -4.69 -36.70 -0.14
C SER A 159 -5.86 -37.47 -0.75
N GLY A 160 -5.95 -37.57 -2.10
CA GLY A 160 -7.05 -38.20 -2.81
C GLY A 160 -8.37 -37.40 -2.77
N ASN A 161 -8.36 -36.19 -2.20
CA ASN A 161 -9.55 -35.38 -1.99
C ASN A 161 -9.85 -34.49 -3.20
N PHE A 162 -10.18 -35.11 -4.33
CA PHE A 162 -10.49 -34.40 -5.59
C PHE A 162 -11.74 -33.52 -5.51
N ILE A 163 -12.71 -33.88 -4.65
CA ILE A 163 -13.95 -33.09 -4.44
C ILE A 163 -13.60 -31.68 -3.94
N ASN A 164 -12.60 -31.55 -3.06
CA ASN A 164 -12.17 -30.26 -2.54
C ASN A 164 -11.19 -29.51 -3.46
N LEU A 165 -10.68 -30.14 -4.52
CA LEU A 165 -9.66 -29.52 -5.38
C LEU A 165 -10.16 -28.25 -6.04
N MET A 166 -11.36 -28.26 -6.63
CA MET A 166 -11.93 -27.09 -7.30
C MET A 166 -12.20 -25.95 -6.30
N ALA A 167 -12.83 -26.26 -5.17
CA ALA A 167 -13.13 -25.27 -4.14
C ALA A 167 -11.85 -24.59 -3.60
N VAL A 168 -10.82 -25.38 -3.30
CA VAL A 168 -9.54 -24.83 -2.84
C VAL A 168 -8.83 -24.06 -3.94
N PHE A 169 -8.82 -24.58 -5.18
CA PHE A 169 -8.24 -23.89 -6.33
C PHE A 169 -8.88 -22.52 -6.52
N SER A 170 -10.21 -22.44 -6.60
CA SER A 170 -10.94 -21.18 -6.78
C SER A 170 -10.71 -20.21 -5.61
N PHE A 171 -10.79 -20.70 -4.37
CA PHE A 171 -10.57 -19.88 -3.18
C PHE A 171 -9.17 -19.29 -3.16
N ARG A 172 -8.14 -20.11 -3.37
CA ARG A 172 -6.75 -19.64 -3.34
C ARG A 172 -6.44 -18.71 -4.51
N SER A 173 -6.92 -19.03 -5.70
CA SER A 173 -6.73 -18.25 -6.93
C SER A 173 -7.30 -16.84 -6.85
N ILE A 174 -8.39 -16.65 -6.10
CA ILE A 174 -9.06 -15.37 -5.96
C ILE A 174 -8.67 -14.72 -4.63
N VAL A 175 -9.00 -15.34 -3.51
CA VAL A 175 -8.91 -14.75 -2.17
C VAL A 175 -7.46 -14.69 -1.69
N THR A 176 -6.75 -15.82 -1.69
CA THR A 176 -5.37 -15.88 -1.18
C THR A 176 -4.40 -15.08 -2.05
N MET A 177 -4.49 -15.20 -3.38
CA MET A 177 -3.65 -14.40 -4.30
C MET A 177 -3.94 -12.90 -4.15
N CYS A 178 -5.22 -12.50 -4.06
CA CYS A 178 -5.59 -11.09 -3.82
C CYS A 178 -5.01 -10.57 -2.49
N ALA A 179 -5.08 -11.36 -1.42
CA ALA A 179 -4.48 -11.01 -0.13
C ALA A 179 -2.98 -10.70 -0.26
N HIS A 180 -2.21 -11.61 -0.87
CA HIS A 180 -0.77 -11.36 -1.07
C HIS A 180 -0.48 -10.12 -1.91
N MET A 181 -1.25 -9.88 -2.98
CA MET A 181 -1.10 -8.66 -3.79
C MET A 181 -1.40 -7.40 -3.00
N VAL A 182 -2.43 -7.41 -2.14
CA VAL A 182 -2.75 -6.27 -1.27
C VAL A 182 -1.62 -6.03 -0.26
N PHE A 183 -1.12 -7.06 0.43
CA PHE A 183 -0.09 -6.88 1.45
C PHE A 183 1.22 -6.37 0.85
N SER A 184 1.70 -7.02 -0.21
CA SER A 184 2.94 -6.60 -0.86
C SER A 184 2.77 -5.34 -1.71
N GLY A 185 1.56 -5.00 -2.13
CA GLY A 185 1.22 -3.70 -2.73
C GLY A 185 1.32 -2.55 -1.73
N ILE A 186 0.83 -2.74 -0.50
CA ILE A 186 1.02 -1.78 0.60
C ILE A 186 2.51 -1.60 0.90
N MET A 187 3.26 -2.70 1.02
CA MET A 187 4.70 -2.63 1.23
C MET A 187 5.41 -1.91 0.07
N GLY A 188 5.02 -2.20 -1.17
CA GLY A 188 5.52 -1.52 -2.37
C GLY A 188 5.26 -0.01 -2.36
N TYR A 189 4.07 0.43 -1.94
CA TYR A 189 3.76 1.86 -1.77
C TYR A 189 4.72 2.53 -0.80
N TYR A 190 4.91 1.95 0.39
CA TYR A 190 5.80 2.50 1.41
C TYR A 190 7.27 2.45 1.01
N TYR A 191 7.69 1.44 0.26
CA TYR A 191 9.02 1.43 -0.35
C TYR A 191 9.21 2.57 -1.34
N GLY A 192 8.24 2.81 -2.23
CA GLY A 192 8.26 3.95 -3.15
C GLY A 192 8.34 5.27 -2.40
N MET A 193 7.53 5.44 -1.36
CA MET A 193 7.55 6.63 -0.49
C MET A 193 8.91 6.82 0.19
N ALA A 194 9.53 5.73 0.66
CA ALA A 194 10.87 5.76 1.25
C ALA A 194 11.95 6.10 0.22
N LYS A 195 11.83 5.59 -1.02
CA LYS A 195 12.78 5.91 -2.10
C LYS A 195 12.73 7.39 -2.48
N PHE A 196 11.52 7.94 -2.62
CA PHE A 196 11.28 9.34 -3.01
C PHE A 196 11.03 10.26 -1.81
N ALA A 197 11.67 9.98 -0.68
CA ALA A 197 11.39 10.63 0.60
C ALA A 197 11.88 12.08 0.72
N ASP A 198 12.84 12.52 -0.10
CA ASP A 198 13.53 13.80 0.12
C ASP A 198 12.57 15.00 0.12
N PRO A 199 11.66 15.15 -0.87
CA PRO A 199 10.69 16.24 -0.86
C PRO A 199 9.74 16.16 0.36
N PHE A 200 9.35 14.95 0.77
CA PHE A 200 8.48 14.74 1.93
C PHE A 200 9.16 15.10 3.25
N TYR A 201 10.42 14.70 3.41
CA TYR A 201 11.20 14.97 4.60
C TYR A 201 11.45 16.48 4.74
N SER A 202 11.84 17.14 3.65
CA SER A 202 12.04 18.59 3.63
C SER A 202 10.73 19.33 3.97
N GLU A 203 9.63 19.07 3.26
CA GLU A 203 8.33 19.71 3.55
C GLU A 203 7.89 19.50 5.00
N ALA A 204 8.03 18.29 5.52
CA ALA A 204 7.62 17.98 6.88
C ALA A 204 8.51 18.68 7.92
N GLY A 205 9.81 18.80 7.65
CA GLY A 205 10.75 19.56 8.46
C GLY A 205 10.37 21.04 8.53
N TRP A 206 10.04 21.65 7.40
CA TRP A 206 9.59 23.05 7.33
C TRP A 206 8.26 23.30 8.05
N ARG A 207 7.42 22.27 8.16
CA ARG A 207 6.20 22.32 8.97
C ARG A 207 6.43 22.04 10.46
N GLY A 208 7.68 21.83 10.88
CA GLY A 208 8.03 21.52 12.27
C GLY A 208 7.61 20.11 12.72
N LYS A 209 7.29 19.19 11.78
CA LYS A 209 6.93 17.82 12.15
C LYS A 209 8.17 17.05 12.62
N LYS A 210 8.07 16.46 13.81
CA LYS A 210 9.09 15.56 14.36
C LYS A 210 8.76 14.12 14.01
N PHE A 211 9.79 13.32 13.80
CA PHE A 211 9.65 11.91 13.42
C PHE A 211 10.23 11.03 14.52
N VAL A 212 9.42 10.69 15.52
CA VAL A 212 9.87 9.98 16.74
C VAL A 212 10.69 8.71 16.43
N ILE A 213 10.20 7.87 15.52
CA ILE A 213 10.89 6.62 15.15
C ILE A 213 12.18 6.91 14.37
N ALA A 214 12.17 7.89 13.46
CA ALA A 214 13.37 8.27 12.73
C ALA A 214 14.43 8.92 13.64
N ASP A 215 14.01 9.72 14.61
CA ASP A 215 14.87 10.34 15.62
C ASP A 215 15.45 9.28 16.57
N PHE A 216 14.65 8.28 16.95
CA PHE A 216 15.13 7.11 17.70
C PHE A 216 16.18 6.33 16.90
N LEU A 217 15.92 6.01 15.63
CA LEU A 217 16.87 5.31 14.76
C LEU A 217 18.15 6.14 14.51
N TYR A 218 18.02 7.46 14.37
CA TYR A 218 19.16 8.38 14.29
C TYR A 218 20.04 8.28 15.54
N ARG A 219 19.45 8.27 16.74
CA ARG A 219 20.19 8.14 18.00
C ARG A 219 20.84 6.77 18.15
N LEU A 220 20.15 5.71 17.74
CA LEU A 220 20.61 4.33 17.88
C LEU A 220 21.75 3.99 16.91
N ILE A 221 21.58 4.29 15.62
CA ILE A 221 22.45 3.80 14.53
C ILE A 221 23.38 4.91 14.00
N LYS A 222 23.18 6.18 14.41
CA LYS A 222 23.96 7.36 13.97
C LYS A 222 23.96 7.62 12.46
N PHE A 223 22.94 7.16 11.74
CA PHE A 223 22.76 7.47 10.32
C PHE A 223 22.42 8.95 10.07
N LYS A 224 22.50 9.42 8.81
CA LYS A 224 21.95 10.74 8.44
C LYS A 224 20.43 10.75 8.68
N LYS A 225 19.86 11.86 9.17
CA LYS A 225 18.42 11.97 9.50
C LYS A 225 17.48 11.57 8.35
N ILE A 226 17.83 11.94 7.11
CA ILE A 226 17.06 11.53 5.93
C ILE A 226 17.02 10.01 5.76
N HIS A 227 18.15 9.31 5.98
CA HIS A 227 18.21 7.86 5.88
C HIS A 227 17.36 7.19 6.98
N SER A 228 17.40 7.72 8.21
CA SER A 228 16.52 7.26 9.29
C SER A 228 15.03 7.44 8.95
N TYR A 229 14.66 8.54 8.27
CA TYR A 229 13.29 8.76 7.80
C TYR A 229 12.89 7.77 6.70
N ARG A 230 13.78 7.47 5.76
CA ARG A 230 13.56 6.43 4.72
C ARG A 230 13.35 5.06 5.36
N ILE A 231 14.22 4.64 6.28
CA ILE A 231 14.08 3.37 7.01
C ILE A 231 12.77 3.35 7.79
N SER A 232 12.44 4.40 8.54
CA SER A 232 11.19 4.46 9.31
C SER A 232 9.95 4.33 8.43
N THR A 233 9.96 4.94 7.24
CA THR A 233 8.86 4.84 6.26
C THR A 233 8.73 3.42 5.72
N MET A 234 9.85 2.76 5.41
CA MET A 234 9.87 1.36 4.98
C MET A 234 9.38 0.41 6.09
N MET A 235 9.85 0.60 7.34
CA MET A 235 9.43 -0.19 8.49
C MET A 235 7.93 -0.05 8.77
N LYS A 236 7.37 1.14 8.58
CA LYS A 236 5.91 1.35 8.70
C LYS A 236 5.13 0.50 7.69
N GLY A 237 5.57 0.47 6.43
CA GLY A 237 4.94 -0.36 5.40
C GLY A 237 5.05 -1.85 5.71
N LEU A 238 6.25 -2.28 6.13
CA LEU A 238 6.52 -3.67 6.48
C LEU A 238 5.66 -4.12 7.65
N PHE A 239 5.55 -3.30 8.70
CA PHE A 239 4.69 -3.58 9.84
C PHE A 239 3.22 -3.74 9.44
N ILE A 240 2.67 -2.81 8.63
CA ILE A 240 1.28 -2.89 8.17
C ILE A 240 1.04 -4.16 7.34
N ALA A 241 1.92 -4.45 6.39
CA ALA A 241 1.82 -5.64 5.54
C ALA A 241 1.88 -6.93 6.37
N MET A 242 2.83 -7.02 7.30
CA MET A 242 2.99 -8.16 8.21
C MET A 242 1.78 -8.36 9.12
N SER A 243 1.25 -7.29 9.71
CA SER A 243 0.05 -7.38 10.56
C SER A 243 -1.16 -7.86 9.76
N LEU A 244 -1.39 -7.33 8.57
CA LEU A 244 -2.49 -7.76 7.70
C LEU A 244 -2.33 -9.23 7.27
N HIS A 245 -1.11 -9.64 6.94
CA HIS A 245 -0.82 -11.01 6.55
C HIS A 245 -0.99 -11.99 7.72
N ALA A 246 -0.47 -11.66 8.90
CA ALA A 246 -0.64 -12.48 10.11
C ALA A 246 -2.13 -12.61 10.47
N ALA A 247 -2.89 -11.51 10.44
CA ALA A 247 -4.32 -11.52 10.67
C ALA A 247 -5.09 -12.34 9.63
N PHE A 248 -4.72 -12.24 8.35
CA PHE A 248 -5.31 -13.06 7.28
C PHE A 248 -5.08 -14.55 7.52
N ASN A 249 -3.85 -14.96 7.81
CA ASN A 249 -3.53 -16.36 8.13
C ASN A 249 -4.27 -16.84 9.39
N PHE A 250 -4.38 -15.99 10.41
CA PHE A 250 -5.15 -16.27 11.61
C PHE A 250 -6.64 -16.51 11.29
N PHE A 251 -7.27 -15.63 10.51
CA PHE A 251 -8.67 -15.80 10.12
C PHE A 251 -8.88 -17.08 9.30
N LEU A 252 -7.99 -17.41 8.36
CA LEU A 252 -8.09 -18.66 7.62
C LEU A 252 -7.95 -19.90 8.51
N GLN A 253 -7.07 -19.87 9.52
CA GLN A 253 -6.86 -20.98 10.45
C GLN A 253 -8.12 -21.29 11.26
N PHE A 254 -8.87 -20.26 11.66
CA PHE A 254 -10.12 -20.39 12.44
C PHE A 254 -11.39 -20.36 11.57
N GLN A 255 -11.28 -20.60 10.26
CA GLN A 255 -12.41 -20.65 9.32
C GLN A 255 -13.25 -19.35 9.28
N MET A 256 -12.66 -18.22 9.67
CA MET A 256 -13.27 -16.89 9.69
C MET A 256 -13.20 -16.24 8.30
N LEU A 257 -13.86 -16.86 7.32
CA LEU A 257 -13.75 -16.49 5.90
C LEU A 257 -14.23 -15.06 5.61
N TRP A 258 -15.33 -14.64 6.24
CA TRP A 258 -15.88 -13.30 6.03
C TRP A 258 -14.92 -12.21 6.53
N GLN A 259 -14.29 -12.43 7.68
CA GLN A 259 -13.30 -11.53 8.25
C GLN A 259 -12.06 -11.45 7.36
N ALA A 260 -11.62 -12.57 6.80
CA ALA A 260 -10.52 -12.59 5.83
C ALA A 260 -10.84 -11.77 4.57
N VAL A 261 -12.05 -11.93 4.00
CA VAL A 261 -12.49 -11.16 2.83
C VAL A 261 -12.62 -9.67 3.14
N ILE A 262 -13.22 -9.31 4.28
CA ILE A 262 -13.33 -7.91 4.75
C ILE A 262 -11.94 -7.29 4.92
N LEU A 263 -10.97 -8.04 5.45
CA LEU A 263 -9.59 -7.58 5.62
C LEU A 263 -8.92 -7.30 4.27
N ILE A 264 -9.10 -8.17 3.27
CA ILE A 264 -8.59 -7.95 1.91
C ILE A 264 -9.23 -6.70 1.30
N PHE A 265 -10.57 -6.58 1.39
CA PHE A 265 -11.29 -5.45 0.83
C PHE A 265 -10.88 -4.13 1.50
N GLY A 266 -10.73 -4.12 2.83
CA GLY A 266 -10.21 -2.99 3.58
C GLY A 266 -8.79 -2.61 3.17
N GLY A 267 -7.91 -3.60 2.96
CA GLY A 267 -6.56 -3.36 2.45
C GLY A 267 -6.53 -2.83 1.02
N TYR A 268 -7.42 -3.30 0.14
CA TYR A 268 -7.61 -2.76 -1.20
C TYR A 268 -8.08 -1.31 -1.17
N LEU A 269 -9.11 -1.00 -0.38
CA LEU A 269 -9.60 0.37 -0.18
C LEU A 269 -8.52 1.27 0.39
N TYR A 270 -7.69 0.75 1.29
CA TYR A 270 -6.56 1.48 1.85
C TYR A 270 -5.54 1.86 0.79
N ILE A 271 -5.09 0.92 -0.07
CA ILE A 271 -4.20 1.23 -1.21
C ILE A 271 -4.85 2.25 -2.13
N HIS A 272 -6.12 2.04 -2.48
CA HIS A 272 -6.84 2.94 -3.38
C HIS A 272 -6.96 4.35 -2.81
N HIS A 273 -7.21 4.48 -1.51
CA HIS A 273 -7.26 5.75 -0.81
C HIS A 273 -5.90 6.48 -0.82
N ILE A 274 -4.81 5.78 -0.49
CA ILE A 274 -3.47 6.41 -0.45
C ILE A 274 -2.97 6.78 -1.85
N MET A 275 -3.29 5.98 -2.88
CA MET A 275 -2.91 6.27 -4.26
C MET A 275 -3.65 7.46 -4.87
N ARG A 276 -4.87 7.78 -4.40
CA ARG A 276 -5.64 8.93 -4.89
C ARG A 276 -5.12 10.30 -4.42
N ARG A 277 -4.17 10.33 -3.49
CA ARG A 277 -3.60 11.58 -2.97
C ARG A 277 -2.81 12.30 -4.06
N LYS A 278 -3.11 13.57 -4.30
CA LYS A 278 -2.42 14.37 -5.34
C LYS A 278 -0.92 14.46 -5.06
N ALA A 279 -0.54 14.52 -3.79
CA ALA A 279 0.87 14.53 -3.38
C ALA A 279 1.67 13.31 -3.90
N VAL A 280 1.02 12.15 -4.01
CA VAL A 280 1.65 10.92 -4.54
C VAL A 280 1.83 11.03 -6.05
N HIS A 281 0.84 11.55 -6.77
CA HIS A 281 0.89 11.71 -8.22
C HIS A 281 2.00 12.65 -8.70
N VAL A 282 2.27 13.72 -7.95
CA VAL A 282 3.38 14.65 -8.23
C VAL A 282 4.72 13.93 -8.33
N LEU A 283 4.95 12.92 -7.49
CA LEU A 283 6.22 12.21 -7.42
C LEU A 283 6.40 11.15 -8.51
N LEU A 284 5.32 10.72 -9.15
CA LEU A 284 5.39 9.79 -10.29
C LEU A 284 6.06 10.42 -11.52
N GLY A 285 6.16 11.76 -11.59
CA GLY A 285 6.80 12.49 -12.70
C GLY A 285 8.24 12.94 -12.43
N VAL A 286 8.84 12.56 -11.30
CA VAL A 286 10.11 13.11 -10.80
C VAL A 286 11.33 12.41 -11.41
N LYS A 287 11.38 12.28 -12.74
CA LYS A 287 12.57 11.78 -13.43
C LYS A 287 13.43 12.98 -13.84
N ASN A 288 14.64 13.08 -13.27
CA ASN A 288 15.62 14.14 -13.49
C ASN A 288 15.15 15.55 -13.09
N GLN A 289 15.22 15.86 -11.79
CA GLN A 289 15.01 17.22 -11.31
C GLN A 289 16.19 18.12 -11.69
N ARG A 290 15.87 19.29 -12.23
CA ARG A 290 16.82 20.40 -12.29
C ARG A 290 16.90 21.05 -10.89
N PRO A 291 18.06 21.59 -10.50
CA PRO A 291 18.15 22.39 -9.29
C PRO A 291 17.22 23.59 -9.40
N SER A 292 16.70 24.01 -8.25
CA SER A 292 15.85 25.21 -8.13
C SER A 292 16.51 26.42 -8.80
N LEU A 293 15.69 27.22 -9.48
CA LEU A 293 16.15 28.48 -10.08
C LEU A 293 16.31 29.59 -9.04
N MET A 294 15.77 29.42 -7.84
CA MET A 294 15.89 30.37 -6.75
C MET A 294 17.24 30.26 -6.05
N ALA A 295 17.74 31.39 -5.53
CA ALA A 295 18.86 31.33 -4.60
C ALA A 295 18.45 30.51 -3.37
N LYS A 296 19.34 29.63 -2.91
CA LYS A 296 19.05 28.67 -1.85
C LYS A 296 18.45 29.30 -0.59
N LYS A 297 18.95 30.46 -0.18
CA LYS A 297 18.46 31.19 1.00
C LYS A 297 17.02 31.69 0.81
N ASP A 298 16.69 32.18 -0.38
CA ASP A 298 15.34 32.68 -0.69
C ASP A 298 14.35 31.53 -0.79
N GLU A 299 14.78 30.40 -1.36
CA GLU A 299 13.98 29.17 -1.39
C GLU A 299 13.66 28.67 0.01
N GLU A 300 14.65 28.63 0.91
CA GLU A 300 14.45 28.23 2.31
C GLU A 300 13.41 29.12 3.02
N VAL A 301 13.52 30.45 2.88
CA VAL A 301 12.55 31.39 3.47
C VAL A 301 11.15 31.20 2.92
N VAL A 302 11.01 31.03 1.59
CA VAL A 302 9.70 30.83 0.96
C VAL A 302 9.08 29.51 1.43
N ILE A 303 9.85 28.43 1.50
CA ILE A 303 9.35 27.14 1.96
C ILE A 303 8.95 27.19 3.44
N GLU A 304 9.71 27.90 4.28
CA GLU A 304 9.36 28.11 5.69
C GLU A 304 8.00 28.83 5.84
N LEU A 305 7.78 29.92 5.09
CA LEU A 305 6.50 30.65 5.09
C LEU A 305 5.33 29.77 4.62
N LEU A 306 5.53 28.99 3.54
CA LEU A 306 4.53 28.03 3.09
C LEU A 306 4.25 26.96 4.16
N GLY A 307 5.27 26.52 4.89
CA GLY A 307 5.16 25.61 6.04
C GLY A 307 4.29 26.18 7.15
N MET A 308 4.53 27.43 7.54
CA MET A 308 3.75 28.14 8.55
C MET A 308 2.28 28.28 8.14
N TRP A 309 1.99 28.76 6.92
CA TRP A 309 0.62 28.92 6.43
C TRP A 309 -0.13 27.59 6.28
N MET A 310 0.57 26.52 5.88
CA MET A 310 -0.01 25.17 5.88
C MET A 310 -0.41 24.71 7.28
N ASN A 311 0.33 25.12 8.33
CA ASN A 311 -0.01 24.78 9.71
C ASN A 311 -1.13 25.66 10.26
N GLU A 312 -1.26 26.90 9.79
CA GLU A 312 -2.39 27.80 10.10
C GLU A 312 -3.68 27.44 9.35
N GLY A 313 -3.64 26.45 8.45
CA GLY A 313 -4.80 26.01 7.67
C GLY A 313 -5.13 26.90 6.45
N LYS A 314 -4.24 27.82 6.08
CA LYS A 314 -4.34 28.73 4.93
C LYS A 314 -4.01 28.02 3.61
N HIS A 315 -4.73 26.93 3.33
CA HIS A 315 -4.45 26.04 2.20
C HIS A 315 -4.68 26.70 0.84
N LYS A 316 -5.64 27.63 0.75
CA LYS A 316 -5.97 28.31 -0.51
C LYS A 316 -4.86 29.26 -0.92
N GLU A 317 -4.36 30.04 0.03
CA GLU A 317 -3.26 30.99 -0.12
C GLU A 317 -1.96 30.27 -0.49
N VAL A 318 -1.66 29.16 0.19
CA VAL A 318 -0.50 28.31 -0.14
C VAL A 318 -0.61 27.82 -1.59
N LYS A 319 -1.78 27.34 -2.02
CA LYS A 319 -1.99 26.89 -3.40
C LYS A 319 -1.72 28.01 -4.40
N GLU A 320 -2.31 29.19 -4.20
CA GLU A 320 -2.15 30.34 -5.10
C GLU A 320 -0.69 30.79 -5.23
N ILE A 321 0.06 30.75 -4.13
CA ILE A 321 1.47 31.14 -4.12
C ILE A 321 2.33 30.07 -4.79
N CYS A 322 2.08 28.78 -4.51
CA CYS A 322 2.75 27.71 -5.22
C CYS A 322 2.46 27.76 -6.73
N ASP A 323 1.25 28.11 -7.16
CA ASP A 323 0.92 28.29 -8.58
C ASP A 323 1.80 29.37 -9.23
N ARG A 324 2.00 30.51 -8.56
CA ARG A 324 2.88 31.58 -9.06
C ARG A 324 4.35 31.18 -9.08
N LEU A 325 4.81 30.45 -8.07
CA LEU A 325 6.18 29.97 -7.99
C LEU A 325 6.47 28.93 -9.08
N LEU A 326 5.53 28.02 -9.35
CA LEU A 326 5.65 27.00 -10.40
C LEU A 326 5.57 27.58 -11.82
N GLN A 327 5.03 28.79 -12.01
CA GLN A 327 5.16 29.49 -13.31
C GLN A 327 6.60 29.89 -13.60
N ARG A 328 7.41 30.14 -12.57
CA ARG A 328 8.82 30.56 -12.69
C ARG A 328 9.76 29.37 -12.65
N ASP A 329 9.50 28.43 -11.76
CA ASP A 329 10.26 27.19 -11.60
C ASP A 329 9.32 25.97 -11.69
N PRO A 330 8.97 25.54 -12.90
CA PRO A 330 7.99 24.48 -13.12
C PRO A 330 8.43 23.11 -12.62
N ASP A 331 9.70 22.91 -12.29
CA ASP A 331 10.26 21.62 -11.90
C ASP A 331 10.56 21.49 -10.40
N ASN A 332 10.35 22.55 -9.62
CA ASN A 332 10.60 22.52 -8.18
C ASN A 332 9.70 21.49 -7.46
N PRO A 333 10.28 20.41 -6.92
CA PRO A 333 9.50 19.32 -6.34
C PRO A 333 8.88 19.64 -5.00
N ILE A 334 9.53 20.50 -4.20
CA ILE A 334 9.05 20.88 -2.88
C ILE A 334 7.82 21.75 -3.06
N ILE A 335 7.87 22.75 -3.96
CA ILE A 335 6.72 23.60 -4.26
C ILE A 335 5.56 22.80 -4.88
N LYS A 336 5.83 21.87 -5.81
CA LYS A 336 4.79 20.95 -6.32
C LYS A 336 4.15 20.14 -5.20
N LEU A 337 4.96 19.66 -4.25
CA LEU A 337 4.48 18.88 -3.11
C LEU A 337 3.62 19.74 -2.16
N PHE A 338 4.04 20.97 -1.85
CA PHE A 338 3.27 21.91 -1.04
C PHE A 338 1.92 22.19 -1.68
N LYS A 339 1.89 22.51 -2.98
CA LYS A 339 0.65 22.71 -3.74
C LYS A 339 -0.26 21.49 -3.63
N ALA A 340 0.26 20.30 -3.93
CA ALA A 340 -0.54 19.09 -3.93
C ALA A 340 -1.09 18.74 -2.54
N LYS A 341 -0.31 18.95 -1.48
CA LYS A 341 -0.78 18.79 -0.09
C LYS A 341 -1.80 19.83 0.33
N ALA A 342 -1.66 21.08 -0.11
CA ALA A 342 -2.63 22.13 0.14
C ALA A 342 -3.98 21.78 -0.53
N GLU A 343 -3.94 21.28 -1.77
CA GLU A 343 -5.14 20.81 -2.46
C GLU A 343 -5.78 19.59 -1.77
N ASP A 344 -4.99 18.56 -1.42
CA ASP A 344 -5.50 17.39 -0.69
C ASP A 344 -6.18 17.81 0.64
N SER A 345 -5.58 18.76 1.36
CA SER A 345 -6.10 19.23 2.65
C SER A 345 -7.34 20.12 2.49
N HIS A 346 -7.40 20.93 1.43
CA HIS A 346 -8.57 21.75 1.11
C HIS A 346 -9.80 20.91 0.76
N GLU A 347 -9.64 19.89 -0.10
CA GLU A 347 -10.73 18.97 -0.46
C GLU A 347 -11.25 18.20 0.76
N LEU A 348 -10.34 17.76 1.65
CA LEU A 348 -10.72 17.12 2.92
C LEU A 348 -11.51 18.07 3.83
N ASN A 349 -11.09 19.32 3.97
CA ASN A 349 -11.79 20.30 4.80
C ASN A 349 -13.18 20.62 4.23
N LYS A 350 -13.30 20.74 2.91
CA LYS A 350 -14.58 20.93 2.23
C LYS A 350 -15.52 19.73 2.44
N ALA A 351 -15.01 18.52 2.33
CA ALA A 351 -15.77 17.30 2.59
C ALA A 351 -16.22 17.22 4.06
N TYR A 352 -15.33 17.57 5.00
CA TYR A 352 -15.66 17.64 6.42
C TYR A 352 -16.77 18.65 6.70
N ILE A 353 -16.68 19.87 6.15
CA ILE A 353 -17.72 20.90 6.31
C ILE A 353 -19.04 20.43 5.70
N ALA A 354 -19.02 19.82 4.51
CA ALA A 354 -20.24 19.29 3.89
C ALA A 354 -20.90 18.19 4.73
N ILE A 355 -20.10 17.27 5.29
CA ILE A 355 -20.58 16.23 6.20
C ILE A 355 -21.09 16.84 7.50
N HIS A 356 -20.35 17.76 8.10
CA HIS A 356 -20.76 18.44 9.32
C HIS A 356 -22.11 19.10 9.11
N ASN A 357 -22.27 19.90 8.05
CA ASN A 357 -23.52 20.57 7.69
C ASN A 357 -24.69 19.61 7.44
N LEU A 358 -24.44 18.39 6.92
CA LEU A 358 -25.45 17.34 6.78
C LEU A 358 -25.90 16.76 8.14
N PHE A 359 -25.05 16.79 9.15
CA PHE A 359 -25.32 16.27 10.49
C PHE A 359 -25.65 17.35 11.52
N THR A 360 -25.54 18.64 11.18
CA THR A 360 -25.96 19.80 11.98
C THR A 360 -27.18 20.53 11.39
N GLU A 361 -28.07 19.82 10.69
CA GLU A 361 -29.42 20.32 10.36
C GLU A 361 -30.27 20.52 11.63
N ASN A 362 -29.93 21.53 12.43
CA ASN A 362 -30.81 22.20 13.39
C ASN A 362 -30.70 23.74 13.34
N ASP A 363 -29.84 24.34 12.51
CA ASP A 363 -29.70 25.80 12.37
C ASP A 363 -29.94 26.32 10.94
N ILE A 364 -31.02 25.87 10.28
CA ILE A 364 -31.40 26.35 8.94
C ILE A 364 -32.04 27.77 8.97
N GLN A 365 -32.26 28.35 10.15
CA GLN A 365 -33.06 29.58 10.26
C GLN A 365 -32.28 30.88 9.98
N GLU A 366 -30.95 30.88 10.01
CA GLU A 366 -30.15 32.10 9.85
C GLU A 366 -29.76 32.41 8.39
N GLN A 367 -29.62 31.39 7.53
CA GLN A 367 -29.13 31.58 6.16
C GLN A 367 -30.24 31.88 5.14
N LYS A 368 -31.50 31.56 5.44
CA LYS A 368 -32.65 31.93 4.60
C LYS A 368 -32.97 33.43 4.63
N SER A 369 -32.66 34.15 5.72
CA SER A 369 -33.00 35.58 5.82
C SER A 369 -32.14 36.50 4.93
N ILE A 370 -30.94 36.03 4.53
CA ILE A 370 -30.04 36.79 3.64
C ILE A 370 -30.50 36.69 2.17
N PHE A 371 -31.15 35.59 1.79
CA PHE A 371 -31.64 35.36 0.42
C PHE A 371 -33.11 35.75 0.21
N GLU A 372 -33.87 35.99 1.29
CA GLU A 372 -35.24 36.50 1.25
C GLU A 372 -35.28 38.02 1.55
N LYS A 373 -34.48 38.83 0.86
CA LYS A 373 -34.91 40.22 0.60
C LYS A 373 -35.83 40.17 -0.62
N PRO A 374 -37.15 40.42 -0.48
CA PRO A 374 -38.01 40.52 -1.63
C PRO A 374 -37.55 41.71 -2.46
N LEU A 375 -37.21 41.42 -3.72
CA LEU A 375 -36.90 42.36 -4.77
C LEU A 375 -38.21 43.06 -5.21
N THR A 376 -38.88 43.77 -4.31
CA THR A 376 -40.19 44.40 -4.59
C THR A 376 -40.38 45.62 -3.71
N GLN A 377 -40.01 46.79 -4.24
CA GLN A 377 -40.80 48.03 -4.12
C GLN A 377 -40.29 49.18 -5.03
N GLU A 378 -39.10 49.08 -5.63
CA GLU A 378 -38.57 50.17 -6.48
C GLU A 378 -38.98 50.12 -7.97
N ILE A 379 -39.73 49.10 -8.42
CA ILE A 379 -40.09 48.93 -9.85
C ILE A 379 -41.60 49.17 -10.13
N ILE A 380 -42.46 49.25 -9.11
CA ILE A 380 -43.92 49.42 -9.31
C ILE A 380 -44.37 50.89 -9.27
N GLU A 381 -43.59 51.82 -8.69
CA GLU A 381 -43.97 53.26 -8.67
C GLU A 381 -43.56 54.05 -9.92
N LYS A 382 -42.85 53.47 -10.88
CA LYS A 382 -42.44 54.16 -12.13
C LYS A 382 -43.31 53.89 -13.35
N SER A 383 -44.39 53.10 -13.24
CA SER A 383 -45.26 52.74 -14.38
C SER A 383 -46.67 53.32 -14.35
N ILE A 384 -47.01 54.22 -13.42
CA ILE A 384 -48.31 54.91 -13.41
C ILE A 384 -48.08 56.42 -13.63
N LYS A 385 -47.92 56.82 -14.90
CA LYS A 385 -48.22 58.19 -15.33
C LYS A 385 -49.68 58.22 -15.79
N PRO A 386 -50.53 59.15 -15.29
CA PRO A 386 -51.88 59.31 -15.79
C PRO A 386 -51.83 60.01 -17.16
N VAL A 387 -52.47 59.39 -18.15
CA VAL A 387 -52.85 60.06 -19.40
C VAL A 387 -54.04 60.96 -19.06
N ILE A 388 -53.82 62.26 -19.20
CA ILE A 388 -54.83 63.31 -19.08
C ILE A 388 -55.74 63.23 -20.31
N SER A 389 -57.05 63.14 -20.10
CA SER A 389 -58.08 63.47 -21.08
C SER A 389 -59.04 64.50 -20.49
N ASN A 390 -59.10 65.66 -21.16
CA ASN A 390 -59.93 66.85 -20.97
C ASN A 390 -59.58 67.81 -19.83
#